data_AF-A0A1Q3L2X4-F1
#
_entry.id   AF-A0A1Q3L2X4-F1
#
_cell.length_a   1.000
_cell.length_b   1.000
_cell.length_c   1.000
_cell.angle_alpha   90.00
_cell.angle_beta   90.00
_cell.angle_gamma   90.00
#
_symmetry.space_group_name_H-M   'P 1'
#
loop_
_entity.id
_entity.type
_entity.pdbx_description
1 polymer ?
#
loop_
_entity_poly.entity_id
_entity_poly.type
_entity_poly.pdbx_seq_one_letter_code
_entity_poly.pdbx_strand_id
1 'polypeptide(L)'
;MTIVLTPAAEHQVAVHDGLWMSPVDAERVTGWTLKPEGMCRAALCVPLPASALRPNEVDLAAFWTKLGGPVIASDRHDVWALGAPAGERNAQLEGLEAPDFTLPDIDGVPRTLSQLRGRKVFLATWASW
;
A
#
# COMPACT_ATOMS: atom_id res chain seq x y z
N MET A 1 -3.46 -5.46 18.10
CA MET A 1 -3.96 -4.88 16.84
C MET A 1 -2.79 -4.16 16.20
N THR A 2 -2.54 -4.39 14.92
CA THR A 2 -1.43 -3.79 14.17
C THR A 2 -2.01 -2.85 13.13
N ILE A 3 -1.35 -1.71 12.92
CA ILE A 3 -1.71 -0.73 11.91
C ILE A 3 -1.05 -1.12 10.59
N VAL A 4 -1.83 -1.19 9.52
CA VAL A 4 -1.33 -1.36 8.16
C VAL A 4 -1.72 -0.14 7.33
N LEU A 5 -0.71 0.57 6.83
CA LEU A 5 -0.84 1.72 5.95
C LEU A 5 -0.73 1.28 4.50
N THR A 6 -1.70 1.64 3.68
CA THR A 6 -1.66 1.50 2.22
C THR A 6 -1.69 2.89 1.59
N PRO A 7 -1.46 3.03 0.27
CA PRO A 7 -1.60 4.34 -0.39
C PRO A 7 -3.02 4.90 -0.30
N ALA A 8 -4.02 4.05 -0.06
CA ALA A 8 -5.43 4.42 -0.06
C ALA A 8 -5.99 4.65 1.36
N ALA A 9 -5.50 3.93 2.37
CA ALA A 9 -6.09 3.95 3.71
C ALA A 9 -5.18 3.40 4.81
N GLU A 10 -5.54 3.73 6.05
CA GLU A 10 -5.07 3.07 7.26
C GLU A 10 -6.04 1.96 7.66
N HIS A 11 -5.50 0.80 8.05
CA HIS A 11 -6.28 -0.35 8.51
C HIS A 11 -5.77 -0.85 9.86
N GLN A 12 -6.68 -1.19 10.76
CA GLN A 12 -6.35 -1.91 11.98
C GLN A 12 -6.75 -3.39 11.81
N VAL A 13 -5.78 -4.29 11.96
CA VAL A 13 -5.92 -5.75 11.73
C VAL A 13 -5.27 -6.56 12.86
N ALA A 14 -5.72 -7.80 13.04
CA ALA A 14 -5.00 -8.78 13.84
C ALA A 14 -3.94 -9.44 12.96
N VAL A 15 -2.69 -9.47 13.44
CA VAL A 15 -1.57 -10.09 12.73
C VAL A 15 -0.75 -10.97 13.67
N HIS A 16 -0.07 -11.94 13.10
CA HIS A 16 0.78 -12.90 13.81
C HIS A 16 2.13 -13.04 13.10
N ASP A 17 3.19 -13.35 13.86
CA ASP A 17 4.54 -13.70 13.37
C ASP A 17 5.03 -12.93 12.13
N GLY A 18 5.01 -11.59 12.20
CA GLY A 18 5.21 -10.73 11.05
C GLY A 18 3.87 -10.19 10.55
N LEU A 19 3.57 -10.38 9.27
CA LEU A 19 2.34 -9.88 8.63
C LEU A 19 1.41 -11.02 8.19
N TRP A 20 1.33 -12.09 9.00
CA TRP A 20 0.35 -13.14 8.80
C TRP A 20 -1.00 -12.68 9.31
N MET A 21 -2.04 -12.87 8.51
CA MET A 21 -3.40 -12.47 8.89
C MET A 21 -4.43 -13.35 8.22
N SER A 22 -5.68 -13.22 8.69
CA SER A 22 -6.81 -13.92 8.09
C SER A 22 -7.02 -13.49 6.62
N PRO A 23 -7.54 -14.38 5.76
CA PRO A 23 -7.90 -14.02 4.38
C PRO A 23 -8.86 -12.84 4.29
N VAL A 24 -9.76 -12.69 5.27
CA VAL A 24 -10.73 -11.59 5.34
C VAL A 24 -10.01 -10.27 5.61
N ASP A 25 -9.03 -10.25 6.52
CA ASP A 25 -8.22 -9.06 6.79
C ASP A 25 -7.32 -8.72 5.60
N ALA A 26 -6.72 -9.72 4.95
CA ALA A 26 -5.91 -9.52 3.76
C ALA A 26 -6.73 -8.87 2.61
N GLU A 27 -7.96 -9.35 2.38
CA GLU A 27 -8.88 -8.75 1.41
C GLU A 27 -9.29 -7.34 1.80
N ARG A 28 -9.59 -7.10 3.09
CA ARG A 28 -9.94 -5.76 3.59
C ARG A 28 -8.80 -4.74 3.42
N VAL A 29 -7.55 -5.17 3.62
CA VAL A 29 -6.36 -4.30 3.50
C VAL A 29 -5.99 -4.04 2.05
N THR A 30 -6.10 -5.05 1.18
CA THR A 30 -5.47 -4.99 -0.16
C THR A 30 -6.45 -5.07 -1.34
N GLY A 31 -7.69 -5.48 -1.08
CA GLY A 31 -8.66 -5.83 -2.12
C GLY A 31 -8.34 -7.14 -2.86
N TRP A 32 -7.36 -7.92 -2.41
CA TRP A 32 -7.04 -9.24 -2.96
C TRP A 32 -7.66 -10.36 -2.11
N THR A 33 -8.44 -11.22 -2.73
CA THR A 33 -9.11 -12.35 -2.09
C THR A 33 -8.28 -13.62 -2.25
N LEU A 34 -8.11 -14.41 -1.19
CA LEU A 34 -7.48 -15.72 -1.28
C LEU A 34 -8.44 -16.74 -1.93
N LYS A 35 -7.96 -17.42 -2.98
CA LYS A 35 -8.64 -18.51 -3.69
C LYS A 35 -7.70 -19.71 -3.83
N PRO A 36 -8.19 -20.90 -4.24
CA PRO A 36 -7.34 -22.08 -4.41
C PRO A 36 -6.13 -21.88 -5.33
N GLU A 37 -6.29 -21.06 -6.37
CA GLU A 37 -5.23 -20.72 -7.33
C GLU A 37 -4.24 -19.64 -6.84
N GLY A 38 -4.55 -18.94 -5.75
CA GLY A 38 -3.70 -17.88 -5.17
C GLY A 38 -4.47 -16.66 -4.68
N MET A 39 -3.78 -15.52 -4.54
CA MET A 39 -4.40 -14.24 -4.23
C MET A 39 -4.93 -13.62 -5.51
N CYS A 40 -6.20 -13.24 -5.55
CA CYS A 40 -6.86 -12.75 -6.75
C CYS A 40 -7.52 -11.38 -6.55
N ARG A 41 -7.42 -10.51 -7.56
CA ARG A 41 -8.14 -9.23 -7.63
C ARG A 41 -8.61 -9.01 -9.07
N ALA A 42 -9.92 -8.84 -9.22
CA ALA A 42 -10.58 -8.86 -10.53
C ALA A 42 -10.17 -10.13 -11.33
N ALA A 43 -9.64 -9.97 -12.55
CA ALA A 43 -9.21 -11.08 -13.41
C ALA A 43 -7.78 -11.56 -13.14
N LEU A 44 -7.03 -10.88 -12.25
CA LEU A 44 -5.63 -11.22 -11.95
C LEU A 44 -5.57 -12.15 -10.75
N CYS A 45 -4.81 -13.24 -10.88
CA CYS A 45 -4.51 -14.15 -9.79
C CYS A 45 -3.00 -14.38 -9.73
N VAL A 46 -2.44 -14.28 -8.53
CA VAL A 46 -1.01 -14.45 -8.27
C VAL A 46 -0.85 -15.65 -7.35
N PRO A 47 -0.20 -16.73 -7.83
CA PRO A 47 -0.04 -17.94 -7.02
C PRO A 47 0.85 -17.65 -5.82
N LEU A 48 0.59 -18.28 -4.68
CA LEU A 48 1.43 -18.21 -3.49
C LEU A 48 2.17 -19.52 -3.27
N PRO A 49 3.45 -19.50 -2.84
CA PRO A 49 4.12 -20.71 -2.40
C PRO A 49 3.45 -21.23 -1.13
N ALA A 50 3.53 -22.55 -0.89
CA ALA A 50 2.98 -23.16 0.33
C ALA A 50 3.57 -22.55 1.61
N SER A 51 4.80 -22.02 1.56
CA SER A 51 5.44 -21.33 2.69
C SER A 51 4.79 -20.00 3.07
N ALA A 52 3.93 -19.43 2.22
CA ALA A 52 3.20 -18.18 2.47
C ALA A 52 1.72 -18.44 2.84
N LEU A 53 1.37 -19.71 3.10
CA LEU A 53 0.02 -20.15 3.44
C LEU A 53 0.04 -21.00 4.71
N ARG A 54 -0.88 -20.72 5.61
CA ARG A 54 -1.17 -21.50 6.82
C ARG A 54 -2.68 -21.77 6.89
N PRO A 55 -3.15 -22.69 7.73
CA PRO A 55 -4.58 -22.87 7.94
C PRO A 55 -5.23 -21.54 8.35
N ASN A 56 -6.10 -21.01 7.48
CA ASN A 56 -6.79 -19.72 7.65
C ASN A 56 -5.89 -18.48 7.79
N GLU A 57 -4.66 -18.52 7.29
CA GLU A 57 -3.78 -17.35 7.28
C GLU A 57 -2.96 -17.26 5.99
N VAL A 58 -2.65 -16.03 5.61
CA VAL A 58 -1.77 -15.69 4.50
C VAL A 58 -0.66 -14.76 4.98
N ASP A 59 0.56 -15.00 4.51
CA ASP A 59 1.68 -14.07 4.71
C ASP A 59 1.54 -12.90 3.73
N LEU A 60 0.99 -11.78 4.22
CA LEU A 60 0.73 -10.63 3.37
C LEU A 60 2.03 -9.93 2.93
N ALA A 61 3.07 -9.97 3.77
CA ALA A 61 4.36 -9.38 3.42
C ALA A 61 5.04 -10.15 2.28
N ALA A 62 5.01 -11.49 2.32
CA ALA A 62 5.51 -12.33 1.24
C ALA A 62 4.72 -12.12 -0.04
N PHE A 63 3.39 -12.04 0.05
CA PHE A 63 2.53 -11.76 -1.11
C PHE A 63 2.86 -10.41 -1.74
N TRP A 64 2.97 -9.35 -0.93
CA TRP A 64 3.21 -7.99 -1.44
C TRP A 64 4.61 -7.84 -2.05
N THR A 65 5.61 -8.48 -1.45
CA THR A 65 6.96 -8.58 -2.01
C THR A 65 6.94 -9.27 -3.38
N LYS A 66 6.14 -10.33 -3.53
CA LYS A 66 5.96 -11.04 -4.82
C LYS A 66 5.33 -10.15 -5.89
N LEU A 67 4.46 -9.22 -5.53
CA LEU A 67 3.91 -8.20 -6.43
C LEU A 67 4.93 -7.11 -6.80
N GLY A 68 6.14 -7.13 -6.23
CA GLY A 68 7.13 -6.06 -6.36
C GLY A 68 6.74 -4.78 -5.62
N GLY A 69 5.83 -4.88 -4.65
CA GLY A 69 5.46 -3.78 -3.77
C GLY A 69 6.44 -3.67 -2.59
N PRO A 70 6.83 -2.46 -2.17
CA PRO A 70 7.63 -2.29 -0.97
C PRO A 70 6.78 -2.59 0.27
N VAL A 71 7.38 -3.31 1.22
CA VAL A 71 6.82 -3.61 2.53
C VAL A 71 7.84 -3.17 3.56
N ILE A 72 7.41 -2.38 4.53
CA ILE A 72 8.26 -1.98 5.66
C ILE A 72 7.50 -2.10 6.97
N ALA A 73 8.18 -2.59 8.00
CA ALA A 73 7.68 -2.63 9.37
C ALA A 73 8.41 -1.58 10.21
N SER A 74 7.70 -1.00 11.17
CA SER A 74 8.32 -0.34 12.31
C SER A 74 9.14 -1.33 13.15
N ASP A 75 10.13 -0.85 13.91
CA ASP A 75 10.96 -1.71 14.77
C ASP A 75 10.13 -2.55 15.75
N ARG A 76 9.02 -1.98 16.25
CA ARG A 76 8.08 -2.63 17.16
C ARG A 76 7.11 -3.59 16.46
N HIS A 77 7.09 -3.60 15.13
CA HIS A 77 6.18 -4.40 14.30
C HIS A 77 4.68 -4.14 14.58
N ASP A 78 4.35 -3.00 15.19
CA ASP A 78 2.99 -2.53 15.48
C ASP A 78 2.41 -1.63 14.37
N VAL A 79 3.27 -1.14 13.46
CA VAL A 79 2.90 -0.47 12.21
C VAL A 79 3.64 -1.09 11.03
N TRP A 80 2.92 -1.33 9.94
CA TRP A 80 3.42 -1.77 8.64
C TRP A 80 2.95 -0.83 7.54
N ALA A 81 3.79 -0.57 6.54
CA ALA A 81 3.41 0.18 5.35
C ALA A 81 3.62 -0.67 4.09
N LEU A 82 2.56 -0.74 3.28
CA LEU A 82 2.51 -1.40 1.98
C LEU A 82 2.45 -0.30 0.91
N GLY A 83 3.55 -0.09 0.17
CA GLY A 83 3.55 0.88 -0.93
C GLY A 83 3.00 0.27 -2.23
N ALA A 84 2.71 1.11 -3.22
CA ALA A 84 2.15 0.66 -4.50
C ALA A 84 3.02 -0.43 -5.16
N PRO A 85 2.43 -1.58 -5.57
CA PRO A 85 3.10 -2.61 -6.35
C PRO A 85 3.76 -2.06 -7.62
N ALA A 86 4.83 -2.70 -8.09
CA ALA A 86 5.60 -2.22 -9.24
C ALA A 86 4.73 -1.98 -10.49
N GLY A 87 3.78 -2.87 -10.78
CA GLY A 87 2.87 -2.70 -11.92
C GLY A 87 1.96 -1.48 -11.78
N GLU A 88 1.36 -1.26 -10.61
CA GLU A 88 0.50 -0.09 -10.35
C GLU A 88 1.30 1.21 -10.39
N ARG A 89 2.49 1.22 -9.78
CA ARG A 89 3.40 2.37 -9.78
C ARG A 89 3.82 2.73 -11.21
N ASN A 90 4.19 1.74 -12.02
CA ASN A 90 4.61 1.99 -13.40
C ASN A 90 3.46 2.53 -14.25
N ALA A 91 2.25 1.97 -14.12
CA ALA A 91 1.07 2.45 -14.83
C ALA A 91 0.74 3.91 -14.47
N GLN A 92 0.90 4.31 -13.20
CA GLN A 92 0.74 5.72 -12.79
C GLN A 92 1.81 6.63 -13.40
N LEU A 93 3.07 6.19 -13.43
CA LEU A 93 4.16 6.96 -14.02
C LEU A 93 4.01 7.15 -15.55
N GLU A 94 3.47 6.15 -16.25
CA GLU A 94 3.17 6.24 -17.70
C GLU A 94 2.11 7.29 -18.02
N GLY A 95 1.19 7.57 -17.09
CA GLY A 95 0.17 8.61 -17.25
C GLY A 95 0.74 10.03 -17.30
N LEU A 96 1.97 10.24 -16.81
CA LEU A 96 2.67 11.54 -16.72
C LEU A 96 1.88 12.64 -15.97
N GLU A 97 0.77 12.28 -15.32
CA GLU A 97 -0.06 13.19 -14.53
C GLU A 97 0.37 13.09 -13.06
N ALA A 98 0.82 14.21 -12.50
CA ALA A 98 1.09 14.28 -11.07
C ALA A 98 -0.23 14.15 -10.30
N PRO A 99 -0.31 13.28 -9.27
CA PRO A 99 -1.50 13.16 -8.42
C PRO A 99 -1.85 14.52 -7.81
N ASP A 100 -3.11 14.92 -7.94
CA ASP A 100 -3.56 16.17 -7.33
C ASP A 100 -3.69 15.99 -5.81
N PHE A 101 -3.31 17.01 -5.06
CA PHE A 101 -3.41 17.03 -3.60
C PHE A 101 -3.62 18.45 -3.12
N THR A 102 -4.20 18.58 -1.93
CA THR A 102 -4.39 19.87 -1.26
C THR A 102 -3.69 19.85 0.09
N LEU A 103 -2.78 20.79 0.32
CA LEU A 103 -2.08 20.97 1.58
C LEU A 103 -2.21 22.43 2.03
N PRO A 104 -2.24 22.72 3.35
CA PRO A 104 -2.17 24.08 3.83
C PRO A 104 -0.78 24.68 3.56
N ASP A 105 -0.73 25.97 3.23
CA ASP A 105 0.50 26.75 3.27
C ASP A 105 0.86 27.21 4.70
N ILE A 106 1.89 28.05 4.82
CA ILE A 106 2.38 28.55 6.12
C ILE A 106 1.34 29.38 6.89
N ASP A 107 0.37 29.99 6.18
CA ASP A 107 -0.72 30.75 6.77
C ASP A 107 -1.97 29.88 7.00
N GLY A 108 -1.87 28.57 6.77
CA GLY A 108 -2.97 27.61 6.89
C GLY A 108 -3.93 27.62 5.70
N VAL A 109 -3.64 28.37 4.63
CA VAL A 109 -4.54 28.49 3.49
C VAL A 109 -4.40 27.25 2.61
N PRO A 110 -5.50 26.56 2.25
CA PRO A 110 -5.44 25.41 1.36
C PRO A 110 -4.88 25.77 -0.01
N ARG A 111 -3.86 25.04 -0.46
CA ARG A 111 -3.28 25.11 -1.80
C ARG A 111 -3.41 23.77 -2.49
N THR A 112 -3.97 23.76 -3.69
CA THR A 112 -4.13 22.54 -4.50
C THR A 112 -3.11 22.51 -5.62
N LEU A 113 -2.46 21.38 -5.86
CA LEU A 113 -1.41 21.25 -6.89
C LEU A 113 -1.91 21.67 -8.28
N SER A 114 -3.13 21.27 -8.65
CA SER A 114 -3.73 21.62 -9.94
C SER A 114 -3.93 23.12 -10.18
N GLN A 115 -3.98 23.94 -9.13
CA GLN A 115 -4.03 25.41 -9.25
C GLN A 115 -2.73 26.00 -9.84
N LEU A 116 -1.63 25.24 -9.80
CA LEU A 116 -0.32 25.66 -10.34
C LEU A 116 -0.10 25.23 -11.80
N ARG A 117 -1.11 24.60 -12.44
CA ARG A 117 -1.03 24.19 -13.86
C ARG A 117 -0.63 25.36 -14.76
N GLY A 118 0.18 25.07 -15.77
CA GLY A 118 0.76 26.08 -16.67
C GLY A 118 2.08 26.69 -16.18
N ARG A 119 2.59 26.27 -15.01
CA ARG A 119 3.90 26.66 -14.48
C ARG A 119 4.77 25.43 -14.25
N LYS A 120 6.10 25.62 -14.27
CA LYS A 120 7.03 24.60 -13.76
C LYS A 120 6.94 24.59 -12.24
N VAL A 121 6.66 23.42 -11.66
CA VAL A 121 6.50 23.23 -10.22
C VAL A 121 7.60 22.29 -9.73
N PHE A 122 8.27 22.68 -8.63
CA PHE A 122 9.22 21.84 -7.91
C PHE A 122 8.59 21.43 -6.58
N LEU A 123 8.54 20.12 -6.32
CA LEU A 123 8.04 19.56 -5.06
C LEU A 123 9.22 19.08 -4.21
N ALA A 124 9.28 19.54 -2.97
CA ALA A 124 10.27 19.12 -1.99
C ALA A 124 9.55 18.51 -0.78
N THR A 125 9.77 17.22 -0.55
CA THR A 125 9.31 16.51 0.65
C THR A 125 10.44 16.50 1.67
N TRP A 126 10.17 17.02 2.87
CA TRP A 126 11.17 17.14 3.92
C TRP A 126 10.51 17.02 5.30
N ALA A 127 11.32 16.79 6.32
CA ALA A 127 10.91 16.87 7.71
C ALA A 127 12.08 17.42 8.55
N SER A 128 11.76 18.06 9.68
CA SER A 128 12.75 18.76 10.52
C SER A 128 13.49 17.88 11.53
N TRP A 129 13.19 16.59 11.56
CA TRP A 129 13.69 15.61 12.54
C TRP A 129 14.82 14.77 11.98
#